data_AF-A0A261CDC5-F1
#
_entry.id   AF-A0A261CDC5-F1
#
_cell.length_a   1.000
_cell.length_b   1.000
_cell.length_c   1.000
_cell.angle_alpha   90.00
_cell.angle_beta   90.00
_cell.angle_gamma   90.00
#
_symmetry.space_group_name_H-M   'P 1'
#
loop_
_entity.id
_entity.type
_entity.pdbx_description
1 polymer ?
#
loop_
_entity_poly.entity_id
_entity_poly.type
_entity_poly.pdbx_seq_one_letter_code
_entity_poly.pdbx_strand_id
1 'polypeptide(L)'
;MHIPSLFVDPFSPLLQHPTEQRLKNVAHAPKRPSHLTTAEKQLAVCNALRYIPKEHHAHLAKEFAEELNTYGHIYGYRFMPNFDLYAPPMSEIGANCEKASAIILMILNNLDKRVAQRE
;
A
#
# COMPACT_ATOMS: atom_id res chain seq x y z
N MET A 1 6.61 15.78 1.12
CA MET A 1 5.31 15.08 1.18
C MET A 1 4.22 16.12 1.31
N HIS A 2 3.13 16.01 0.56
CA HIS A 2 1.97 16.89 0.70
C HIS A 2 0.91 16.15 1.52
N ILE A 3 0.70 16.56 2.77
CA ILE A 3 -0.19 15.85 3.74
C ILE A 3 -1.60 15.63 3.20
N PRO A 4 -2.27 16.61 2.56
CA PRO A 4 -3.61 16.39 2.03
C PRO A 4 -3.69 15.25 1.01
N SER A 5 -2.58 14.93 0.33
CA SER A 5 -2.52 13.82 -0.62
C SER A 5 -2.65 12.44 0.04
N LEU A 6 -2.51 12.33 1.36
CA LEU A 6 -2.77 11.09 2.11
C LEU A 6 -4.28 10.83 2.32
N PHE A 7 -5.11 11.83 2.11
CA PHE A 7 -6.55 11.78 2.40
C PHE A 7 -7.43 11.84 1.14
N VAL A 8 -6.86 11.53 -0.03
CA VAL A 8 -7.61 11.45 -1.28
C VAL A 8 -8.32 10.10 -1.40
N ASP A 9 -9.50 10.08 -2.02
CA ASP A 9 -10.18 8.82 -2.37
C ASP A 9 -9.34 8.07 -3.42
N PRO A 10 -8.79 6.89 -3.11
CA PRO A 10 -7.93 6.17 -4.05
C PRO A 10 -8.70 5.49 -5.18
N PHE A 11 -10.04 5.53 -5.17
CA PHE A 11 -10.91 4.85 -6.13
C PHE A 11 -11.59 5.79 -7.12
N SER A 12 -11.51 7.11 -6.92
CA SER A 12 -12.27 8.12 -7.69
C SER A 12 -11.40 9.31 -8.13
N PRO A 13 -10.64 9.21 -9.24
CA PRO A 13 -10.45 8.02 -10.07
C PRO A 13 -9.48 7.03 -9.43
N LEU A 14 -9.50 5.77 -9.89
CA LEU A 14 -8.55 4.76 -9.43
C LEU A 14 -7.11 5.25 -9.59
N LEU A 15 -6.34 5.29 -8.49
CA LEU A 15 -4.95 5.74 -8.50
C LEU A 15 -4.14 4.98 -9.54
N GLN A 16 -3.21 5.67 -10.21
CA GLN A 16 -2.30 5.03 -11.16
C GLN A 16 -1.33 4.08 -10.43
N HIS A 17 -0.95 2.99 -11.10
CA HIS A 17 0.03 2.05 -10.57
C HIS A 17 1.41 2.75 -10.42
N PRO A 18 2.12 2.61 -9.29
CA PRO A 18 3.34 3.38 -9.00
C PRO A 18 4.59 2.81 -9.70
N THR A 19 4.59 2.82 -11.03
CA THR A 19 5.67 2.24 -11.83
C THR A 19 7.02 2.91 -11.53
N GLU A 20 7.07 4.24 -11.41
CA GLU A 20 8.32 4.97 -11.16
C GLU A 20 8.93 4.67 -9.79
N GLN A 21 8.12 4.62 -8.74
CA GLN A 21 8.62 4.32 -7.39
C GLN A 21 9.07 2.86 -7.28
N ARG A 22 8.38 1.94 -7.98
CA ARG A 22 8.78 0.52 -8.06
C ARG A 22 10.04 0.28 -8.88
N LEU A 23 10.42 1.21 -9.76
CA LEU A 23 11.69 1.16 -10.51
C LEU A 23 12.88 1.60 -9.65
N LYS A 24 12.67 2.26 -8.51
CA LYS A 24 13.75 2.62 -7.60
C LYS A 24 14.37 1.35 -7.03
N ASN A 25 15.70 1.28 -7.03
CA ASN A 25 16.44 0.14 -6.49
C ASN A 25 16.45 0.19 -4.96
N VAL A 26 15.35 -0.23 -4.35
CA VAL A 26 15.16 -0.28 -2.90
C VAL A 26 15.15 -1.72 -2.40
N ALA A 27 15.53 -1.92 -1.14
CA ALA A 27 15.59 -3.24 -0.53
C ALA A 27 14.18 -3.81 -0.33
N HIS A 28 13.75 -4.65 -1.26
CA HIS A 28 12.48 -5.35 -1.14
C HIS A 28 12.58 -6.55 -0.20
N ALA A 29 11.46 -6.89 0.44
CA ALA A 29 11.36 -8.14 1.17
C ALA A 29 11.64 -9.34 0.24
N PRO A 30 12.39 -10.35 0.71
CA PRO A 30 12.62 -11.56 -0.06
C PRO A 30 11.28 -12.23 -0.39
N LYS A 31 11.21 -12.88 -1.55
CA LYS A 31 10.03 -13.65 -1.95
C LYS A 31 9.71 -14.66 -0.85
N ARG A 32 8.50 -14.57 -0.30
CA ARG A 32 8.04 -15.55 0.68
C ARG A 32 7.75 -16.85 -0.06
N PRO A 33 8.31 -18.01 0.36
CA PRO A 33 7.90 -19.28 -0.22
C PRO A 33 6.41 -19.50 0.09
N SER A 34 5.56 -19.42 -0.95
CA SER A 34 4.13 -19.64 -0.82
C SER A 34 3.80 -21.05 -1.32
N HIS A 35 3.41 -21.95 -0.43
CA HIS A 35 2.88 -23.28 -0.77
C HIS A 35 1.35 -23.24 -0.98
N LEU A 36 0.83 -22.13 -1.54
CA LEU A 36 -0.61 -21.98 -1.76
C LEU A 36 -1.04 -22.79 -2.98
N THR A 37 -2.08 -23.61 -2.78
CA THR A 37 -2.85 -24.24 -3.83
C THR A 37 -3.58 -23.20 -4.69
N THR A 38 -4.06 -23.61 -5.87
CA THR A 38 -4.86 -22.74 -6.76
C THR A 38 -6.07 -22.14 -6.03
N ALA A 39 -6.76 -22.94 -5.22
CA ALA A 39 -7.93 -22.49 -4.45
C ALA A 39 -7.54 -21.44 -3.39
N GLU A 40 -6.41 -21.64 -2.70
CA GLU A 40 -5.93 -20.68 -1.70
C GLU A 40 -5.43 -19.38 -2.33
N LYS A 41 -4.83 -19.45 -3.53
CA LYS A 41 -4.47 -18.24 -4.29
C LYS A 41 -5.71 -17.44 -4.68
N GLN A 42 -6.76 -18.10 -5.17
CA GLN A 42 -8.04 -17.45 -5.47
C GLN A 42 -8.66 -16.83 -4.22
N LEU A 43 -8.64 -17.56 -3.10
CA LEU A 43 -9.13 -17.05 -1.81
C LEU A 43 -8.32 -15.83 -1.33
N ALA A 44 -7.00 -15.83 -1.50
CA ALA A 44 -6.15 -14.70 -1.16
C ALA A 44 -6.51 -13.44 -1.97
N VAL A 45 -6.74 -13.58 -3.28
CA VAL A 45 -7.19 -12.47 -4.14
C VAL A 45 -8.58 -11.99 -3.71
N CYS A 46 -9.54 -12.89 -3.49
CA CYS A 46 -10.86 -12.54 -2.98
C CYS A 46 -10.78 -11.79 -1.63
N ASN A 47 -9.88 -12.22 -0.74
CA ASN A 47 -9.67 -11.58 0.55
C ASN A 47 -9.16 -10.15 0.43
N ALA A 48 -8.27 -9.86 -0.53
CA ALA A 48 -7.79 -8.52 -0.82
C ALA A 48 -8.89 -7.64 -1.44
N LEU A 49 -9.71 -8.21 -2.33
CA LEU A 49 -10.81 -7.48 -2.98
C LEU A 49 -11.93 -7.05 -2.02
N ARG A 50 -12.00 -7.58 -0.79
CA ARG A 50 -12.96 -7.13 0.24
C ARG A 50 -12.82 -5.65 0.60
N TYR A 51 -11.64 -5.07 0.41
CA TYR A 51 -11.35 -3.66 0.70
C TYR A 51 -11.56 -2.74 -0.51
N ILE A 52 -12.02 -3.28 -1.63
CA ILE A 52 -12.03 -2.62 -2.93
C ILE A 52 -13.48 -2.49 -3.43
N PRO A 53 -13.89 -1.34 -4.00
CA PRO A 53 -15.17 -1.20 -4.70
C PRO A 53 -15.31 -2.19 -5.87
N LYS A 54 -16.53 -2.73 -6.07
CA LYS A 54 -16.79 -3.85 -7.01
C LYS A 54 -16.44 -3.51 -8.46
N GLU A 55 -16.62 -2.25 -8.84
CA GLU A 55 -16.28 -1.72 -10.16
C GLU A 55 -14.80 -1.91 -10.53
N HIS A 56 -13.91 -1.95 -9.53
CA HIS A 56 -12.47 -2.12 -9.74
C HIS A 56 -12.02 -3.59 -9.62
N HIS A 57 -12.90 -4.53 -9.25
CA HIS A 57 -12.52 -5.92 -8.99
C HIS A 57 -11.92 -6.63 -10.20
N ALA A 58 -12.50 -6.46 -11.39
CA ALA A 58 -12.02 -7.13 -12.59
C ALA A 58 -10.59 -6.72 -12.97
N HIS A 59 -10.22 -5.47 -12.68
CA HIS A 59 -8.89 -4.93 -12.92
C HIS A 59 -7.92 -5.36 -11.82
N LEU A 60 -8.28 -5.10 -10.56
CA LEU A 60 -7.40 -5.33 -9.41
C LEU A 60 -7.21 -6.81 -9.06
N ALA A 61 -8.15 -7.69 -9.43
CA ALA A 61 -7.97 -9.14 -9.28
C ALA A 61 -6.73 -9.64 -10.06
N LYS A 62 -6.51 -9.10 -11.26
CA LYS A 62 -5.36 -9.47 -12.11
C LYS A 62 -4.06 -8.96 -11.49
N GLU A 63 -4.05 -7.73 -11.00
CA GLU A 63 -2.89 -7.14 -10.36
C GLU A 63 -2.52 -7.86 -9.06
N PHE A 64 -3.49 -8.16 -8.20
CA PHE A 64 -3.24 -8.91 -6.97
C PHE A 64 -2.79 -10.35 -7.24
N ALA A 65 -3.34 -11.00 -8.27
CA ALA A 65 -2.87 -12.32 -8.68
C ALA A 65 -1.42 -12.29 -9.16
N GLU A 66 -1.04 -11.26 -9.93
CA GLU A 66 0.35 -11.05 -10.36
C GLU A 66 1.26 -10.84 -9.15
N GLU A 67 0.93 -9.90 -8.25
CA GLU A 67 1.72 -9.66 -7.04
C GLU A 67 1.94 -10.94 -6.22
N LEU A 68 0.89 -11.73 -6.04
CA LEU A 68 0.97 -13.00 -5.31
C LEU A 68 1.91 -14.00 -6.01
N ASN A 69 1.93 -14.05 -7.34
CA ASN A 69 2.82 -14.93 -8.09
C ASN A 69 4.27 -14.43 -8.11
N THR A 70 4.47 -13.12 -8.29
CA THR A 70 5.80 -12.51 -8.36
C THR A 70 6.47 -12.52 -6.98
N TYR A 71 5.77 -12.04 -5.95
CA TYR A 71 6.34 -11.74 -4.63
C TYR A 71 5.94 -12.72 -3.53
N GLY A 72 4.96 -13.60 -3.78
CA GLY A 72 4.40 -14.49 -2.75
C GLY A 72 3.49 -13.76 -1.76
N HIS A 73 3.12 -12.51 -2.05
CA HIS A 73 2.26 -11.68 -1.21
C HIS A 73 1.54 -10.61 -2.04
N ILE A 74 0.34 -10.20 -1.60
CA ILE A 74 -0.40 -9.08 -2.17
C ILE A 74 -0.11 -7.86 -1.31
N TYR A 75 0.72 -6.95 -1.80
CA TYR A 75 1.06 -5.69 -1.14
C TYR A 75 0.05 -4.58 -1.46
N GLY A 76 -0.61 -4.68 -2.61
CA GLY A 76 -1.48 -3.63 -3.12
C GLY A 76 -0.67 -2.41 -3.56
N TYR A 77 0.38 -2.63 -4.36
CA TYR A 77 1.34 -1.57 -4.71
C TYR A 77 0.66 -0.36 -5.34
N ARG A 78 -0.44 -0.53 -6.08
CA ARG A 78 -1.24 0.59 -6.60
C ARG A 78 -1.56 1.68 -5.57
N PHE A 79 -1.77 1.29 -4.31
CA PHE A 79 -2.15 2.20 -3.23
C PHE A 79 -0.95 2.74 -2.44
N MET A 80 0.26 2.32 -2.80
CA MET A 80 1.50 2.87 -2.26
C MET A 80 1.69 4.30 -2.79
N PRO A 81 1.86 5.30 -1.92
CA PRO A 81 2.02 6.68 -2.36
C PRO A 81 3.32 6.90 -3.15
N ASN A 82 3.24 7.53 -4.32
CA ASN A 82 4.37 7.85 -5.23
C ASN A 82 5.41 8.85 -4.67
N PHE A 83 5.41 9.10 -3.37
CA PHE A 83 6.30 10.04 -2.69
C PHE A 83 6.84 9.41 -1.41
N ASP A 84 8.00 9.90 -0.97
CA ASP A 84 8.62 9.43 0.26
C ASP A 84 7.74 9.82 1.47
N LEU A 85 7.50 8.85 2.34
CA LEU A 85 6.82 9.04 3.60
C LEU A 85 7.81 9.52 4.67
N TYR A 86 7.37 10.46 5.50
CA TYR A 86 8.08 10.87 6.71
C TYR A 86 7.06 11.35 7.74
N ALA A 87 7.46 11.34 9.02
CA ALA A 87 6.66 11.88 10.10
C ALA A 87 6.70 13.42 10.10
N PRO A 88 5.59 14.13 9.82
CA PRO A 88 5.51 15.58 9.91
C PRO A 88 5.28 16.04 11.37
N PRO A 89 5.40 17.34 11.67
CA PRO A 89 4.87 17.90 12.92
C PRO A 89 3.40 17.55 13.13
N MET A 90 3.00 17.25 14.38
CA MET A 90 1.63 16.82 14.70
C MET A 90 0.57 17.86 14.28
N SER A 91 0.91 19.16 14.29
CA SER A 91 0.05 20.27 13.86
C SER A 91 -0.28 20.25 12.38
N GLU A 92 0.51 19.56 11.54
CA GLU A 92 0.25 19.42 10.11
C GLU A 92 -0.65 18.23 9.80
N ILE A 93 -0.88 17.33 10.76
CA ILE A 93 -1.75 16.17 10.60
C ILE A 93 -3.18 16.60 10.89
N GLY A 94 -3.98 16.77 9.84
CA GLY A 94 -5.38 17.22 9.91
C GLY A 94 -6.38 16.19 10.45
N ALA A 95 -6.05 15.50 11.54
CA ALA A 95 -6.98 14.58 12.20
C ALA A 95 -7.92 15.34 13.16
N ASN A 96 -9.09 14.74 13.42
CA ASN A 96 -10.12 15.35 14.29
C ASN A 96 -9.72 15.42 15.78
N CYS A 97 -8.66 14.71 16.20
CA CYS A 97 -8.15 14.77 17.57
C CYS A 97 -6.65 14.49 17.64
N GLU A 98 -5.99 15.04 18.67
CA GLU A 98 -4.54 14.93 18.85
C GLU A 98 -4.06 13.49 18.96
N LYS A 99 -4.85 12.61 19.60
CA LYS A 99 -4.52 11.18 19.72
C LYS A 99 -4.46 10.50 18.35
N ALA A 100 -5.37 10.85 17.43
CA ALA A 100 -5.34 10.33 16.07
C ALA A 100 -4.13 10.88 15.30
N SER A 101 -3.81 12.16 15.47
CA SER A 101 -2.59 12.74 14.87
C SER A 101 -1.32 12.05 15.36
N ALA A 102 -1.22 11.73 16.65
CA ALA A 102 -0.10 10.98 17.21
C ALA A 102 0.02 9.57 16.62
N ILE A 103 -1.10 8.85 16.44
CA ILE A 103 -1.11 7.52 15.81
C ILE A 103 -0.64 7.61 14.35
N ILE A 104 -1.18 8.57 13.58
CA ILE A 104 -0.77 8.78 12.18
C ILE A 104 0.72 9.12 12.10
N LEU A 105 1.23 9.98 12.99
CA LEU A 105 2.65 10.29 13.08
C LEU A 105 3.49 9.02 13.29
N MET A 106 3.09 8.15 14.22
CA MET A 106 3.80 6.90 14.48
C MET A 106 3.75 5.93 13.29
N ILE A 107 2.61 5.85 12.59
CA ILE A 107 2.48 5.06 11.36
C ILE A 107 3.44 5.59 10.29
N LEU A 108 3.45 6.90 10.04
CA LEU A 108 4.31 7.52 9.04
C LEU A 108 5.79 7.36 9.39
N ASN A 109 6.15 7.42 10.67
CA ASN A 109 7.53 7.18 11.13
C ASN A 109 7.98 5.74 10.84
N ASN A 110 7.12 4.75 11.06
CA ASN A 110 7.43 3.34 10.78
C ASN A 110 7.60 3.06 9.27
N LEU A 111 7.04 3.92 8.42
CA LEU A 111 7.11 3.83 6.95
C LEU A 111 8.15 4.79 6.35
N ASP A 112 8.87 5.55 7.17
CA ASP A 112 9.92 6.46 6.71
C ASP A 112 11.14 5.65 6.24
N LYS A 113 11.61 5.89 5.01
CA LYS A 113 12.77 5.21 4.42
C LYS A 113 14.05 5.25 5.25
N ARG A 114 14.18 6.24 6.13
CA ARG A 114 15.33 6.40 7.04
C ARG A 114 15.25 5.48 8.26
N VAL A 115 14.08 4.93 8.54
CA VAL A 115 13.76 4.10 9.71
C VAL A 115 13.39 2.68 9.28
N ALA A 116 12.57 2.56 8.24
CA ALA A 116 12.09 1.30 7.71
C ALA A 116 13.25 0.45 7.16
N GLN A 117 13.26 -0.84 7.51
CA GLN A 117 14.29 -1.77 7.05
C GLN A 117 14.03 -2.28 5.62
N ARG A 118 12.79 -2.18 5.14
CA ARG A 118 12.32 -2.70 3.84
C ARG A 118 11.22 -1.78 3.33
N GLU A 119 11.29 -1.46 2.04
CA GLU A 119 10.32 -0.64 1.30
C GLU A 119 9.56 -1.45 0.25
#